data_AF-A0A2T0FJJ1-F1
#
_entry.id   AF-A0A2T0FJJ1-F1
#
_cell.length_a   1.000
_cell.length_b   1.000
_cell.length_c   1.000
_cell.angle_alpha   90.00
_cell.angle_beta   90.00
_cell.angle_gamma   90.00
#
_symmetry.space_group_name_H-M   'P 1'
#
loop_
_entity.id
_entity.type
_entity.pdbx_description
1 polymer ?
#
loop_
_entity_poly.entity_id
_entity_poly.type
_entity_poly.pdbx_seq_one_letter_code
_entity_poly.pdbx_strand_id
1 'polypeptide(L)'
;MLLSDLSFYENGELLGLERSLAVVSDTPQTSSQWLLEWLCDKESLFVSFCRDKPKVAGEFLDLGEDLIRMSGPNFIKPDLKVVLAKIMAFNKRTVVLQYPTLLLMANLTDHAGLLNFIKSLLVKSRVVVAVQLSRPSIESQLPVSQEFTQFVTSLMHQASLILTIRPVPTGRADDITGILHVSAGSRSLGVPEREYMYTIGKHIELQPR
;
A
#
# COMPACT_ATOMS: atom_id res chain seq x y z
N MET A 1 1.17 13.54 19.42
CA MET A 1 0.64 14.16 18.19
C MET A 1 -0.47 13.26 17.67
N LEU A 2 -1.63 13.80 17.35
CA LEU A 2 -2.70 13.02 16.72
C LEU A 2 -2.35 12.84 15.23
N LEU A 3 -2.84 11.76 14.61
CA LEU A 3 -2.62 11.53 13.18
C LEU A 3 -3.13 12.70 12.31
N SER A 4 -4.11 13.46 12.82
CA SER A 4 -4.64 14.70 12.21
C SER A 4 -3.61 15.81 12.04
N ASP A 5 -2.47 15.75 12.73
CA ASP A 5 -1.45 16.80 12.72
C ASP A 5 -0.33 16.51 11.69
N LEU A 6 -0.48 15.44 10.89
CA LEU A 6 0.46 15.12 9.82
C LEU A 6 0.35 16.15 8.69
N SER A 7 1.38 16.96 8.53
CA SER A 7 1.42 18.13 7.62
C SER A 7 1.30 17.83 6.13
N PHE A 8 1.12 16.58 5.73
CA PHE A 8 0.84 16.15 4.35
C PHE A 8 -0.61 15.67 4.18
N TYR A 9 -1.43 15.83 5.23
CA TYR A 9 -2.82 15.42 5.30
C TYR A 9 -3.64 16.57 5.91
N GLU A 10 -4.41 17.28 5.08
CA GLU A 10 -5.22 18.42 5.51
C GLU A 10 -6.69 18.16 5.15
N ASN A 11 -7.61 18.43 6.07
CA ASN A 11 -9.06 18.23 5.88
C ASN A 11 -9.48 16.81 5.44
N GLY A 12 -8.75 15.77 5.86
CA GLY A 12 -9.03 14.39 5.44
C GLY A 12 -8.46 14.03 4.08
N GLU A 13 -7.65 14.90 3.47
CA GLU A 13 -7.03 14.66 2.18
C GLU A 13 -5.52 14.71 2.23
N LEU A 14 -4.87 13.79 1.52
CA LEU A 14 -3.46 13.92 1.16
C LEU A 14 -3.28 15.17 0.30
N LEU A 15 -2.52 16.14 0.81
CA LEU A 15 -2.36 17.47 0.22
C LEU A 15 -1.82 17.43 -1.21
N GLY A 16 -2.48 18.14 -2.14
CA GLY A 16 -1.94 18.45 -3.48
C GLY A 16 -1.83 17.25 -4.44
N LEU A 17 -2.53 16.16 -4.15
CA LEU A 17 -2.31 14.86 -4.76
C LEU A 17 -3.55 14.35 -5.53
N GLU A 18 -4.10 15.15 -6.46
CA GLU A 18 -5.10 14.63 -7.40
C GLU A 18 -4.48 13.58 -8.34
N ARG A 19 -5.12 12.40 -8.45
CA ARG A 19 -4.62 11.26 -9.25
C ARG A 19 -3.16 10.89 -8.97
N SER A 20 -2.80 10.89 -7.69
CA SER A 20 -1.46 10.55 -7.24
C SER A 20 -1.30 9.07 -6.91
N LEU A 21 -0.03 8.64 -6.91
CA LEU A 21 0.39 7.36 -6.35
C LEU A 21 1.08 7.59 -5.00
N ALA A 22 0.51 7.04 -3.93
CA ALA A 22 1.18 6.91 -2.65
C ALA A 22 1.62 5.46 -2.45
N VAL A 23 2.83 5.26 -1.95
CA VAL A 23 3.36 3.93 -1.63
C VAL A 23 3.52 3.83 -0.13
N VAL A 24 2.88 2.83 0.46
CA VAL A 24 3.07 2.45 1.86
C VAL A 24 3.92 1.19 1.87
N SER A 25 5.04 1.22 2.57
CA SER A 25 5.88 0.04 2.75
C SER A 25 5.98 -0.33 4.21
N ASP A 26 5.91 -1.63 4.49
CA ASP A 26 6.18 -2.19 5.81
C ASP A 26 7.16 -3.35 5.72
N THR A 27 7.45 -3.97 6.86
CA THR A 27 8.31 -5.15 6.98
C THR A 27 7.52 -6.28 7.62
N PRO A 28 7.96 -7.54 7.54
CA PRO A 28 7.32 -8.64 8.28
C PRO A 28 7.23 -8.45 9.81
N GLN A 29 8.06 -7.57 10.37
CA GLN A 29 8.07 -7.26 11.80
C GLN A 29 7.11 -6.12 12.18
N THR A 30 6.53 -5.43 11.20
CA THR A 30 5.62 -4.30 11.36
C THR A 30 4.32 -4.55 10.59
N SER A 31 3.30 -3.72 10.81
CA SER A 31 2.07 -3.76 10.03
C SER A 31 1.70 -2.35 9.60
N SER A 32 1.43 -2.17 8.31
CA SER A 32 0.86 -0.94 7.76
C SER A 32 -0.66 -0.84 7.87
N GLN A 33 -1.35 -1.87 8.38
CA GLN A 33 -2.80 -1.92 8.42
C GLN A 33 -3.41 -0.67 9.06
N TRP A 34 -2.90 -0.25 10.22
CA TRP A 34 -3.39 0.92 10.93
C TRP A 34 -3.24 2.21 10.12
N LEU A 35 -2.18 2.32 9.32
CA LEU A 35 -1.92 3.48 8.49
C LEU A 35 -2.80 3.47 7.24
N LEU A 36 -2.99 2.30 6.63
CA LEU A 36 -3.91 2.14 5.51
C LEU A 36 -5.36 2.44 5.93
N GLU A 37 -5.76 2.00 7.12
CA GLU A 37 -7.04 2.35 7.75
C GLU A 37 -7.15 3.86 7.94
N TRP A 38 -6.12 4.51 8.47
CA TRP A 38 -6.11 5.96 8.63
C TRP A 38 -6.19 6.72 7.29
N LEU A 39 -5.55 6.20 6.23
CA LEU A 39 -5.61 6.78 4.88
C LEU A 39 -6.96 6.53 4.18
N CYS A 40 -7.83 5.69 4.73
CA CYS A 40 -9.14 5.41 4.16
C CYS A 40 -10.23 6.30 4.75
N ASP A 41 -11.04 6.88 3.86
CA ASP A 41 -12.27 7.58 4.21
C ASP A 41 -13.49 6.86 3.61
N LYS A 42 -14.67 7.51 3.65
CA LYS A 42 -15.91 6.96 3.08
C LYS A 42 -15.92 6.92 1.54
N GLU A 43 -15.05 7.71 0.90
CA GLU A 43 -14.86 7.80 -0.55
C GLU A 43 -13.72 6.87 -1.03
N SER A 44 -13.14 6.08 -0.13
CA SER A 44 -12.14 5.06 -0.42
C SER A 44 -12.76 3.69 -0.70
N LEU A 45 -12.16 2.98 -1.66
CA LEU A 45 -12.27 1.53 -1.81
C LEU A 45 -11.00 0.87 -1.28
N PHE A 46 -11.13 0.01 -0.27
CA PHE A 46 -10.05 -0.83 0.21
C PHE A 46 -10.09 -2.20 -0.48
N VAL A 47 -9.02 -2.52 -1.21
CA VAL A 47 -8.87 -3.76 -1.95
C VAL A 47 -7.77 -4.59 -1.29
N SER A 48 -8.13 -5.72 -0.69
CA SER A 48 -7.16 -6.61 -0.04
C SER A 48 -6.86 -7.84 -0.88
N PHE A 49 -5.58 -8.13 -1.08
CA PHE A 49 -5.11 -9.38 -1.67
C PHE A 49 -4.75 -10.45 -0.62
N CYS A 50 -4.79 -10.10 0.68
CA CYS A 50 -4.42 -10.97 1.80
C CYS A 50 -5.58 -11.26 2.78
N ARG A 51 -6.82 -10.85 2.45
CA ARG A 51 -8.06 -11.03 3.25
C ARG A 51 -8.17 -10.22 4.53
N ASP A 52 -7.28 -9.24 4.73
CA ASP A 52 -7.36 -8.37 5.89
C ASP A 52 -8.40 -7.27 5.67
N LYS A 53 -9.59 -7.47 6.26
CA LYS A 53 -10.67 -6.49 6.21
C LYS A 53 -10.35 -5.29 7.13
N PRO A 54 -10.38 -4.06 6.61
CA PRO A 54 -10.10 -2.88 7.42
C PRO A 54 -11.25 -2.58 8.38
N LYS A 55 -10.93 -1.98 9.53
CA LYS A 55 -11.90 -1.55 10.55
C LYS A 55 -12.44 -0.13 10.30
N VAL A 56 -12.66 0.23 9.03
CA VAL A 56 -13.01 1.61 8.62
C VAL A 56 -14.28 1.67 7.78
N ALA A 57 -14.82 2.88 7.60
CA ALA A 57 -16.12 3.13 6.99
C ALA A 57 -16.18 3.04 5.45
N GLY A 58 -15.04 2.81 4.78
CA GLY A 58 -14.95 2.69 3.32
C GLY A 58 -15.54 1.38 2.79
N GLU A 59 -15.65 1.28 1.46
CA GLU A 59 -16.02 0.02 0.82
C GLU A 59 -14.85 -0.96 0.83
N PHE A 60 -15.15 -2.25 0.87
CA PHE A 60 -14.15 -3.31 0.95
C PHE A 60 -14.37 -4.33 -0.16
N LEU A 61 -13.28 -4.67 -0.85
CA LEU A 61 -13.22 -5.73 -1.84
C LEU A 61 -12.14 -6.74 -1.45
N ASP A 62 -12.56 -7.96 -1.14
CA ASP A 62 -11.65 -9.08 -0.87
C ASP A 62 -11.26 -9.79 -2.17
N LEU A 63 -10.07 -9.49 -2.69
CA LEU A 63 -9.51 -10.22 -3.82
C LEU A 63 -8.74 -11.47 -3.42
N GLY A 64 -8.40 -11.65 -2.14
CA GLY A 64 -7.73 -12.86 -1.67
C GLY A 64 -8.62 -14.11 -1.80
N GLU A 65 -9.93 -13.98 -1.54
CA GLU A 65 -10.89 -15.06 -1.82
C GLU A 65 -11.40 -15.03 -3.27
N ASP A 66 -11.70 -13.85 -3.81
CA ASP A 66 -12.28 -13.75 -5.15
C ASP A 66 -11.33 -14.28 -6.23
N LEU A 67 -10.01 -14.06 -6.13
CA LEU A 67 -9.05 -14.58 -7.12
C LEU A 67 -9.02 -16.12 -7.14
N ILE A 68 -9.16 -16.77 -5.98
CA ILE A 68 -9.24 -18.23 -5.90
C ILE A 68 -10.53 -18.72 -6.57
N ARG A 69 -11.66 -18.06 -6.29
CA ARG A 69 -12.95 -18.40 -6.91
C ARG A 69 -12.95 -18.16 -8.42
N MET A 70 -12.36 -17.05 -8.87
CA MET A 70 -12.25 -16.68 -10.30
C MET A 70 -11.37 -17.65 -11.08
N SER A 71 -10.43 -18.31 -10.42
CA SER A 71 -9.54 -19.27 -11.08
C SER A 71 -10.23 -20.61 -11.42
N GLY A 72 -11.39 -20.88 -10.81
CA GLY A 72 -12.16 -22.11 -11.03
C GLY A 72 -11.40 -23.39 -10.63
N PRO A 73 -11.97 -24.58 -10.90
CA PRO A 73 -11.38 -25.86 -10.50
C PRO A 73 -10.06 -26.18 -11.24
N ASN A 74 -9.81 -25.51 -12.37
CA ASN A 74 -8.64 -25.74 -13.22
C ASN A 74 -7.51 -24.71 -12.99
N PHE A 75 -7.63 -23.84 -11.97
CA PHE A 75 -6.66 -22.79 -11.66
C PHE A 75 -6.29 -21.92 -12.87
N ILE A 76 -7.30 -21.51 -13.65
CA ILE A 76 -7.11 -20.60 -14.77
C ILE A 76 -6.71 -19.24 -14.20
N LYS A 77 -5.58 -18.71 -14.68
CA LYS A 77 -5.08 -17.40 -14.30
C LYS A 77 -6.17 -16.32 -14.46
N PRO A 78 -6.56 -15.59 -13.39
CA PRO A 78 -7.62 -14.60 -13.48
C PRO A 78 -7.18 -13.44 -14.39
N ASP A 79 -8.09 -13.00 -15.26
CA ASP A 79 -7.84 -11.86 -16.15
C ASP A 79 -7.85 -10.56 -15.34
N LEU A 80 -6.69 -9.90 -15.24
CA LEU A 80 -6.55 -8.62 -14.53
C LEU A 80 -7.45 -7.52 -15.11
N LYS A 81 -7.89 -7.61 -16.37
CA LYS A 81 -8.86 -6.67 -16.93
C LYS A 81 -10.23 -6.80 -16.27
N VAL A 82 -10.63 -8.02 -15.91
CA VAL A 82 -11.88 -8.28 -15.18
C VAL A 82 -11.77 -7.75 -13.75
N VAL A 83 -10.63 -8.00 -13.08
CA VAL A 83 -10.36 -7.46 -11.74
C VAL A 83 -10.37 -5.93 -11.76
N LEU A 84 -9.72 -5.32 -12.75
CA LEU A 84 -9.70 -3.87 -12.95
C LEU A 84 -11.11 -3.33 -13.17
N ALA A 85 -11.90 -3.95 -14.05
CA ALA A 85 -13.27 -3.54 -14.31
C ALA A 85 -14.14 -3.60 -13.03
N LYS A 86 -13.95 -4.65 -12.21
CA LYS A 86 -14.64 -4.80 -10.92
C LYS A 86 -14.28 -3.66 -9.95
N ILE A 87 -13.00 -3.33 -9.82
CA ILE A 87 -12.54 -2.21 -8.97
C ILE A 87 -13.09 -0.87 -9.49
N MET A 88 -13.01 -0.65 -10.80
CA MET A 88 -13.44 0.60 -11.43
C MET A 88 -14.95 0.82 -11.37
N ALA A 89 -15.75 -0.24 -11.22
CA ALA A 89 -17.20 -0.15 -11.08
C ALA A 89 -17.64 0.55 -9.78
N PHE A 90 -16.81 0.53 -8.73
CA PHE A 90 -17.09 1.26 -7.48
C PHE A 90 -16.96 2.78 -7.63
N ASN A 91 -16.27 3.26 -8.67
CA ASN A 91 -16.10 4.69 -8.98
C ASN A 91 -15.63 5.54 -7.78
N LYS A 92 -14.66 5.03 -7.02
CA LYS A 92 -14.14 5.68 -5.82
C LYS A 92 -13.01 6.65 -6.10
N ARG A 93 -12.95 7.72 -5.31
CA ARG A 93 -11.92 8.75 -5.43
C ARG A 93 -10.55 8.21 -5.04
N THR A 94 -10.50 7.35 -4.03
CA THR A 94 -9.27 6.72 -3.54
C THR A 94 -9.41 5.21 -3.62
N VAL A 95 -8.39 4.54 -4.15
CA VAL A 95 -8.29 3.08 -4.16
C VAL A 95 -7.04 2.69 -3.36
N VAL A 96 -7.24 1.93 -2.29
CA VAL A 96 -6.15 1.37 -1.48
C VAL A 96 -5.95 -0.08 -1.88
N LEU A 97 -4.78 -0.41 -2.42
CA LEU A 97 -4.37 -1.75 -2.81
C LEU A 97 -3.45 -2.31 -1.73
N GLN A 98 -3.94 -3.25 -0.93
CA GLN A 98 -3.14 -3.91 0.08
C GLN A 98 -2.45 -5.16 -0.49
N TYR A 99 -1.12 -5.11 -0.56
CA TYR A 99 -0.24 -6.20 -1.00
C TYR A 99 -0.56 -6.79 -2.39
N PRO A 100 -0.74 -5.96 -3.44
CA PRO A 100 -0.95 -6.47 -4.80
C PRO A 100 0.26 -7.24 -5.35
N THR A 101 1.41 -7.16 -4.70
CA THR A 101 2.61 -7.96 -4.99
C THR A 101 2.36 -9.46 -4.87
N LEU A 102 1.33 -9.90 -4.14
CA LEU A 102 0.90 -11.30 -4.11
C LEU A 102 0.52 -11.82 -5.50
N LEU A 103 0.07 -10.95 -6.42
CA LEU A 103 -0.17 -11.32 -7.81
C LEU A 103 1.12 -11.73 -8.54
N LEU A 104 2.26 -11.11 -8.20
CA LEU A 104 3.57 -11.50 -8.73
C LEU A 104 4.03 -12.82 -8.11
N MET A 105 3.87 -12.95 -6.79
CA MET A 105 4.27 -14.16 -6.04
C MET A 105 3.49 -15.40 -6.51
N ALA A 106 2.21 -15.23 -6.84
CA ALA A 106 1.35 -16.28 -7.38
C ALA A 106 1.48 -16.46 -8.90
N ASN A 107 2.42 -15.76 -9.56
CA ASN A 107 2.62 -15.79 -11.02
C ASN A 107 1.36 -15.44 -11.84
N LEU A 108 0.49 -14.60 -11.27
CA LEU A 108 -0.75 -14.12 -11.90
C LEU A 108 -0.54 -12.86 -12.75
N THR A 109 0.65 -12.28 -12.73
CA THR A 109 1.08 -11.21 -13.63
C THR A 109 2.60 -11.03 -13.51
N ASP A 110 3.18 -10.28 -14.44
CA ASP A 110 4.55 -9.79 -14.35
C ASP A 110 4.56 -8.34 -13.81
N HIS A 111 5.75 -7.79 -13.53
CA HIS A 111 5.88 -6.44 -13.01
C HIS A 111 5.23 -5.39 -13.93
N ALA A 112 5.36 -5.57 -15.25
CA ALA A 112 4.83 -4.64 -16.25
C ALA A 112 3.30 -4.65 -16.25
N GLY A 113 2.69 -5.83 -16.20
CA GLY A 113 1.25 -6.03 -16.08
C GLY A 113 0.69 -5.40 -14.81
N LEU A 114 1.35 -5.61 -13.67
CA LEU A 114 0.92 -5.02 -12.40
C LEU A 114 1.07 -3.48 -12.38
N LEU A 115 2.15 -2.95 -12.95
CA LEU A 115 2.31 -1.50 -13.09
C LEU A 115 1.24 -0.90 -14.01
N ASN A 116 0.91 -1.56 -15.12
CA ASN A 116 -0.14 -1.10 -16.03
C ASN A 116 -1.52 -1.17 -15.39
N PHE A 117 -1.78 -2.17 -14.55
CA PHE A 117 -2.98 -2.26 -13.73
C PHE A 117 -3.10 -1.04 -12.79
N ILE A 118 -2.03 -0.71 -12.05
CA ILE A 118 -2.02 0.46 -11.15
C ILE A 118 -2.17 1.77 -11.94
N LYS A 119 -1.47 1.92 -13.07
CA LYS A 119 -1.60 3.10 -13.95
C LYS A 119 -3.03 3.28 -14.45
N SER A 120 -3.73 2.19 -14.75
CA SER A 120 -5.12 2.26 -15.21
C SER A 120 -6.05 2.79 -14.13
N LEU A 121 -5.80 2.45 -12.86
CA LEU A 121 -6.54 3.01 -11.72
C LEU A 121 -6.24 4.51 -11.52
N LEU A 122 -4.97 4.91 -11.67
CA LEU A 122 -4.54 6.31 -11.55
C LEU A 122 -5.23 7.27 -12.54
N VAL A 123 -5.77 6.76 -13.66
CA VAL A 123 -6.52 7.59 -14.61
C VAL A 123 -7.76 8.23 -13.97
N LYS A 124 -8.40 7.54 -13.01
CA LYS A 124 -9.66 7.99 -12.40
C LYS A 124 -9.58 8.22 -10.89
N SER A 125 -8.62 7.60 -10.21
CA SER A 125 -8.55 7.58 -8.76
C SER A 125 -7.16 7.94 -8.26
N ARG A 126 -7.08 8.40 -7.01
CA ARG A 126 -5.85 8.34 -6.22
C ARG A 126 -5.59 6.88 -5.87
N VAL A 127 -4.34 6.45 -5.91
CA VAL A 127 -3.99 5.06 -5.60
C VAL A 127 -2.97 5.02 -4.47
N VAL A 128 -3.32 4.29 -3.40
CA VAL A 128 -2.40 3.95 -2.32
C VAL A 128 -2.02 2.48 -2.50
N VAL A 129 -0.73 2.18 -2.57
CA VAL A 129 -0.26 0.80 -2.75
C VAL A 129 0.55 0.40 -1.52
N ALA A 130 0.08 -0.62 -0.80
CA ALA A 130 0.82 -1.20 0.31
C ALA A 130 1.70 -2.35 -0.21
N VAL A 131 3.00 -2.31 0.10
CA VAL A 131 3.95 -3.37 -0.22
C VAL A 131 4.70 -3.81 1.03
N GLN A 132 4.92 -5.11 1.18
CA GLN A 132 5.74 -5.64 2.26
C GLN A 132 7.16 -5.85 1.76
N LEU A 133 8.10 -5.06 2.30
CA LEU A 133 9.51 -5.15 1.99
C LEU A 133 10.19 -6.09 3.00
N SER A 134 10.47 -7.31 2.57
CA SER A 134 11.39 -8.18 3.30
C SER A 134 12.83 -7.74 3.06
N ARG A 135 13.72 -7.97 4.04
CA ARG A 135 15.17 -7.88 3.77
C ARG A 135 15.50 -8.83 2.61
N PRO A 136 16.37 -8.43 1.66
CA PRO A 136 16.80 -9.34 0.61
C PRO A 136 17.42 -10.58 1.28
N SER A 137 16.76 -11.73 1.14
CA SER A 137 17.38 -13.01 1.48
C SER A 137 18.50 -13.25 0.47
N ILE A 138 19.52 -14.01 0.89
CA ILE A 138 20.67 -14.37 0.04
C ILE A 138 20.23 -15.10 -1.24
N GLU A 139 18.98 -15.60 -1.29
CA GLU A 139 18.28 -16.24 -2.43
C GLU A 139 17.70 -15.25 -3.47
N SER A 140 18.29 -14.06 -3.60
CA SER A 140 17.89 -12.98 -4.52
C SER A 140 17.94 -13.32 -6.03
N GLN A 141 18.23 -14.57 -6.42
CA GLN A 141 18.38 -14.99 -7.81
C GLN A 141 17.15 -15.68 -8.42
N LEU A 142 16.06 -15.85 -7.67
CA LEU A 142 14.83 -16.40 -8.25
C LEU A 142 14.16 -15.38 -9.20
N PRO A 143 13.59 -15.81 -10.34
CA PRO A 143 12.90 -14.90 -11.28
C PRO A 143 11.81 -14.05 -10.61
N VAL A 144 11.08 -14.63 -9.65
CA VAL A 144 10.05 -13.93 -8.88
C VAL A 144 10.60 -12.78 -8.03
N SER A 145 11.83 -12.91 -7.53
CA SER A 145 12.53 -11.86 -6.78
C SER A 145 12.92 -10.69 -7.70
N GLN A 146 13.27 -10.99 -8.96
CA GLN A 146 13.56 -9.97 -9.97
C GLN A 146 12.30 -9.19 -10.35
N GLU A 147 11.20 -9.88 -10.63
CA GLU A 147 9.90 -9.27 -10.92
C GLU A 147 9.43 -8.36 -9.76
N PHE A 148 9.53 -8.85 -8.52
CA PHE A 148 9.21 -8.05 -7.34
C PHE A 148 10.09 -6.80 -7.22
N THR A 149 11.41 -6.95 -7.38
CA THR A 149 12.36 -5.84 -7.25
C THR A 149 12.12 -4.78 -8.34
N GLN A 150 11.91 -5.21 -9.59
CA GLN A 150 11.59 -4.32 -10.70
C GLN A 150 10.27 -3.60 -10.49
N PHE A 151 9.25 -4.30 -9.99
CA PHE A 151 7.96 -3.72 -9.65
C PHE A 151 8.09 -2.65 -8.56
N VAL A 152 8.67 -2.98 -7.40
CA VAL A 152 8.81 -2.05 -6.27
C VAL A 152 9.66 -0.85 -6.67
N THR A 153 10.78 -1.06 -7.36
CA THR A 153 11.64 0.04 -7.82
C THR A 153 10.87 0.99 -8.74
N SER A 154 10.15 0.44 -9.72
CA SER A 154 9.34 1.24 -10.65
C SER A 154 8.19 1.96 -9.94
N LEU A 155 7.58 1.31 -8.94
CA LEU A 155 6.50 1.87 -8.14
C LEU A 155 6.99 3.06 -7.32
N MET A 156 8.14 2.92 -6.64
CA MET A 156 8.76 3.99 -5.85
C MET A 156 9.12 5.20 -6.72
N HIS A 157 9.67 4.98 -7.91
CA HIS A 157 9.96 6.06 -8.87
C HIS A 157 8.72 6.77 -9.41
N GLN A 158 7.57 6.10 -9.43
CA GLN A 158 6.31 6.70 -9.87
C GLN A 158 5.52 7.35 -8.72
N ALA A 159 5.91 7.09 -7.47
CA ALA A 159 5.23 7.62 -6.30
C ALA A 159 5.38 9.14 -6.21
N SER A 160 4.35 9.78 -5.67
CA SER A 160 4.38 11.16 -5.21
C SER A 160 4.63 11.24 -3.70
N LEU A 161 4.25 10.19 -2.96
CA LEU A 161 4.44 10.07 -1.51
C LEU A 161 4.89 8.65 -1.17
N ILE A 162 5.88 8.54 -0.30
CA ILE A 162 6.33 7.26 0.22
C ILE A 162 6.25 7.30 1.75
N LEU A 163 5.55 6.32 2.31
CA LEU A 163 5.38 6.11 3.74
C LEU A 163 6.02 4.77 4.09
N THR A 164 7.05 4.78 4.93
CA THR A 164 7.82 3.58 5.27
C THR A 164 7.70 3.29 6.74
N ILE A 165 7.23 2.09 7.07
CA ILE A 165 7.07 1.60 8.44
C ILE A 165 8.13 0.54 8.71
N ARG A 166 9.03 0.82 9.66
CA ARG A 166 10.13 -0.07 10.01
C ARG A 166 10.21 -0.28 11.53
N PRO A 167 10.74 -1.42 12.00
CA PRO A 167 11.02 -1.60 13.42
C PRO A 167 12.11 -0.63 13.87
N VAL A 168 12.15 -0.34 15.17
CA VAL A 168 13.23 0.45 15.76
C VAL A 168 14.56 -0.34 15.63
N PRO A 169 15.67 0.30 15.22
CA PRO A 169 16.96 -0.40 15.03
C PRO A 169 17.48 -1.11 16.28
N THR A 170 17.15 -0.59 17.47
CA THR A 170 17.59 -1.11 18.77
C THR A 170 16.79 -2.32 19.25
N GLY A 171 15.78 -2.77 18.50
CA GLY A 171 14.87 -3.84 18.91
C GLY A 171 13.51 -3.32 19.39
N ARG A 172 12.70 -4.20 19.97
CA ARG A 172 11.39 -3.83 20.53
C ARG A 172 11.60 -3.11 21.87
N ALA A 173 11.01 -1.93 22.01
CA ALA A 173 10.83 -1.26 23.30
C ALA A 173 9.34 -1.36 23.67
N ASP A 174 9.02 -1.44 24.97
CA ASP A 174 7.63 -1.60 25.43
C ASP A 174 6.75 -0.39 25.10
N ASP A 175 7.38 0.77 24.91
CA ASP A 175 6.76 2.07 24.69
C ASP A 175 6.76 2.53 23.22
N ILE A 176 7.50 1.85 22.32
CA ILE A 176 7.62 2.23 20.90
C ILE A 176 7.44 0.99 20.01
N THR A 177 6.43 1.05 19.14
CA THR A 177 6.13 -0.04 18.19
C THR A 177 7.07 0.00 16.97
N GLY A 178 7.37 1.20 16.46
CA GLY A 178 8.26 1.34 15.32
C GLY A 178 8.47 2.78 14.87
N ILE A 179 8.97 2.93 13.65
CA ILE A 179 9.24 4.21 13.00
C ILE A 179 8.40 4.32 11.74
N LEU A 180 7.72 5.46 11.58
CA LEU A 180 7.10 5.91 10.33
C LEU A 180 8.00 6.98 9.72
N HIS A 181 8.55 6.70 8.54
CA HIS A 181 9.28 7.65 7.74
C HIS A 181 8.41 8.12 6.57
N VAL A 182 8.31 9.43 6.41
CA VAL A 182 7.56 10.11 5.36
C VAL A 182 8.58 10.74 4.44
N SER A 183 8.56 10.37 3.16
CA SER A 183 9.47 10.94 2.17
C SER A 183 8.74 11.32 0.89
N ALA A 184 9.32 12.28 0.17
CA ALA A 184 8.84 12.65 -1.14
C ALA A 184 9.09 11.51 -2.12
N GLY A 185 8.10 11.20 -2.96
CA GLY A 185 8.33 10.37 -4.13
C GLY A 185 8.92 11.19 -5.28
N SER A 186 9.44 10.54 -6.34
CA SER A 186 10.08 11.25 -7.46
C SER A 186 9.14 12.19 -8.23
N ARG A 187 7.82 12.06 -8.05
CA ARG A 187 6.80 12.94 -8.66
C ARG A 187 6.22 13.97 -7.68
N SER A 188 6.84 14.14 -6.51
CA SER A 188 6.36 15.07 -5.49
C SER A 188 6.75 16.53 -5.78
N LEU A 189 5.86 17.46 -5.48
CA LEU A 189 6.14 18.90 -5.40
C LEU A 189 5.80 19.38 -3.99
N GLY A 190 6.69 19.14 -3.02
CA GLY A 190 6.59 19.76 -1.68
C GLY A 190 6.10 18.88 -0.53
N VAL A 191 6.28 17.56 -0.59
CA VAL A 191 6.08 16.71 0.60
C VAL A 191 7.17 16.99 1.64
N PRO A 192 6.83 17.40 2.88
CA PRO A 192 7.81 17.60 3.93
C PRO A 192 8.28 16.24 4.45
N GLU A 193 9.56 15.92 4.25
CA GLU A 193 10.15 14.68 4.74
C GLU A 193 10.31 14.71 6.26
N ARG A 194 9.81 13.67 6.93
CA ARG A 194 9.76 13.61 8.39
C ARG A 194 9.85 12.17 8.88
N GLU A 195 10.38 12.01 10.08
CA GLU A 195 10.40 10.73 10.77
C GLU A 195 9.64 10.83 12.10
N TYR A 196 8.84 9.81 12.38
CA TYR A 196 8.06 9.70 13.60
C TYR A 196 8.31 8.34 14.26
N MET A 197 8.43 8.33 15.57
CA MET A 197 8.22 7.12 16.36
C MET A 197 6.72 6.93 16.54
N TYR A 198 6.24 5.70 16.43
CA TYR A 198 4.84 5.38 16.65
C TYR A 198 4.63 4.26 17.66
N THR A 199 3.53 4.35 18.38
CA THR A 199 3.11 3.38 19.38
C THR A 199 1.68 2.96 19.11
N ILE A 200 1.44 1.65 19.00
CA ILE A 200 0.12 1.06 18.82
C ILE A 200 -0.36 0.53 20.18
N GLY A 201 -1.31 1.25 20.79
CA GLY A 201 -2.00 0.84 22.02
C GLY A 201 -3.52 0.87 21.84
N LYS A 202 -4.24 1.46 22.81
CA LYS A 202 -5.67 1.79 22.65
C LYS A 202 -5.89 2.84 21.55
N HIS A 203 -4.92 3.72 21.39
CA HIS A 203 -4.84 4.73 20.33
C HIS A 203 -3.47 4.65 19.67
N ILE A 204 -3.36 5.26 18.49
CA ILE A 204 -2.10 5.37 17.75
C ILE A 204 -1.49 6.72 18.11
N GLU A 205 -0.28 6.70 18.65
CA GLU A 205 0.45 7.90 19.01
C GLU A 205 1.66 8.08 18.10
N LEU A 206 1.85 9.30 17.59
CA LEU A 206 3.02 9.70 16.84
C LEU A 206 3.85 10.72 17.64
N GLN A 207 5.16 10.52 17.65
CA GLN A 207 6.14 11.43 18.24
C GLN A 207 7.20 11.77 17.19
N PRO A 208 7.44 13.05 16.88
CA PRO A 208 8.54 13.44 15.99
C PRO A 208 9.88 12.91 16.52
N ARG A 209 10.74 12.44 15.61
CA ARG A 209 12.11 12.06 15.93
C ARG A 209 13.09 13.18 15.63
#